data_AF-A0A128FHD5-F1
#
_entry.id   AF-A0A128FHD5-F1
#
_cell.length_a   1.000
_cell.length_b   1.000
_cell.length_c   1.000
_cell.angle_alpha   90.00
_cell.angle_beta   90.00
_cell.angle_gamma   90.00
#
_symmetry.space_group_name_H-M   'P 1'
#
loop_
_entity.id
_entity.type
_entity.pdbx_description
1 polymer ?
#
loop_
_entity_poly.entity_id
_entity_poly.type
_entity_poly.pdbx_seq_one_letter_code
_entity_poly.pdbx_strand_id
1 'polypeptide(L)'
;MSGDGNTLAVGVPWEDTQSAGIDPSHDDTDTSFNSGAVYVYRVDNGNWTEEAFIKASDPAKGDYFGNVSLSSDGDTLAVGVSNREHGAGAVYVYHFNGTDWAEKALIEALNKETGDHFGTSVSWSENGKTLAVGANTEGSDGTDKGNNSISLADAVYVYRFTDSWTYDEAYIKASSPATIDKFGHSVSLSSDGATLAVGAIGKDTYTGAVYVYHFDGSSWTREQYIQASNKGADHYFGYSVSLSSDGNTLAVGAYKEKSNAQGINGEEINDELDSAGAAYVYHFDGSNWTQQAYIKASNTGAGDEFGKVVSVSGDGNTLAVGANREDSSATGINGDGNIGGGGDSGAVYIY
;
A
#
# COMPACT_ATOMS: atom_id res chain seq x y z
N MET A 1 -6.08 -8.00 5.01
CA MET A 1 -6.61 -8.91 6.06
C MET A 1 -6.51 -8.18 7.39
N SER A 2 -7.42 -8.42 8.32
CA SER A 2 -7.32 -7.92 9.70
C SER A 2 -6.18 -8.61 10.45
N GLY A 3 -5.68 -7.96 11.51
CA GLY A 3 -4.60 -8.47 12.35
C GLY A 3 -4.97 -9.75 13.12
N ASP A 4 -6.25 -9.92 13.44
CA ASP A 4 -6.78 -11.15 14.04
C ASP A 4 -6.97 -12.31 13.05
N GLY A 5 -6.77 -12.05 11.75
CA GLY A 5 -6.90 -13.04 10.68
C GLY A 5 -8.34 -13.47 10.38
N ASN A 6 -9.35 -12.77 10.89
CA ASN A 6 -10.74 -13.17 10.73
C ASN A 6 -11.51 -12.43 9.63
N THR A 7 -10.99 -11.29 9.17
CA THR A 7 -11.64 -10.44 8.17
C THR A 7 -10.72 -10.17 6.99
N LEU A 8 -11.26 -10.30 5.78
CA LEU A 8 -10.59 -10.02 4.52
C LEU A 8 -11.38 -8.99 3.74
N ALA A 9 -10.78 -7.84 3.46
CA ALA A 9 -11.31 -6.87 2.51
C ALA A 9 -10.57 -7.00 1.18
N VAL A 10 -11.31 -7.06 0.08
CA VAL A 10 -10.81 -7.14 -1.29
C VAL A 10 -11.38 -5.96 -2.08
N GLY A 11 -10.53 -5.02 -2.45
CA GLY A 11 -10.90 -3.94 -3.35
C GLY A 11 -10.99 -4.41 -4.79
N VAL A 12 -12.01 -3.96 -5.50
CA VAL A 12 -12.25 -4.23 -6.92
C VAL A 12 -12.47 -2.88 -7.61
N PRO A 13 -11.40 -2.14 -7.95
CA PRO A 13 -11.51 -0.77 -8.45
C PRO A 13 -12.27 -0.64 -9.78
N TRP A 14 -12.35 -1.71 -10.56
CA TRP A 14 -13.05 -1.73 -11.85
C TRP A 14 -14.47 -2.28 -11.78
N GLU A 15 -14.99 -2.49 -10.58
CA GLU A 15 -16.39 -2.87 -10.40
C GLU A 15 -17.31 -1.77 -10.97
N ASP A 16 -18.36 -2.20 -11.70
CA ASP A 16 -19.06 -1.38 -12.69
C ASP A 16 -20.56 -1.16 -12.37
N THR A 17 -21.06 -1.71 -11.28
CA THR A 17 -22.39 -1.42 -10.74
C THR A 17 -22.56 0.09 -10.53
N GLN A 18 -23.77 0.64 -10.68
CA GLN A 18 -24.03 2.06 -10.35
C GLN A 18 -24.63 2.25 -8.97
N SER A 19 -25.19 1.19 -8.40
CA SER A 19 -25.84 1.18 -7.10
C SER A 19 -24.87 1.54 -5.98
N ALA A 20 -25.27 2.45 -5.10
CA ALA A 20 -24.45 2.98 -4.01
C ALA A 20 -24.71 2.26 -2.68
N GLY A 21 -23.75 2.38 -1.76
CA GLY A 21 -23.91 1.95 -0.36
C GLY A 21 -23.48 0.50 -0.10
N ILE A 22 -24.09 -0.10 0.93
CA ILE A 22 -23.72 -1.42 1.48
C ILE A 22 -24.78 -2.44 1.07
N ASP A 23 -24.30 -3.59 0.60
CA ASP A 23 -25.06 -4.66 -0.05
C ASP A 23 -26.06 -4.18 -1.11
N PRO A 24 -25.68 -3.24 -2.00
CA PRO A 24 -26.56 -2.90 -3.12
C PRO A 24 -26.73 -4.10 -4.05
N SER A 25 -27.81 -4.10 -4.84
CA SER A 25 -27.97 -5.09 -5.90
C SER A 25 -26.81 -4.98 -6.89
N HIS A 26 -26.00 -6.03 -6.93
CA HIS A 26 -24.88 -6.19 -7.86
C HIS A 26 -25.40 -6.61 -9.23
N ASP A 27 -25.05 -5.87 -10.27
CA ASP A 27 -25.44 -6.15 -11.66
C ASP A 27 -24.23 -5.94 -12.58
N ASP A 28 -23.57 -7.04 -12.94
CA ASP A 28 -22.39 -7.09 -13.82
C ASP A 28 -22.70 -6.80 -15.31
N THR A 29 -23.79 -6.08 -15.62
CA THR A 29 -24.22 -5.86 -17.02
C THR A 29 -23.77 -4.51 -17.59
N ASP A 30 -23.22 -3.58 -16.81
CA ASP A 30 -22.80 -2.25 -17.30
C ASP A 30 -21.29 -2.09 -17.38
N THR A 31 -20.70 -2.53 -18.49
CA THR A 31 -19.25 -2.66 -18.69
C THR A 31 -18.44 -1.34 -18.72
N SER A 32 -18.94 -0.20 -18.23
CA SER A 32 -18.28 1.10 -18.41
C SER A 32 -18.33 2.09 -17.24
N PHE A 33 -18.91 1.74 -16.08
CA PHE A 33 -18.98 2.68 -14.96
C PHE A 33 -17.67 2.71 -14.14
N ASN A 34 -17.05 1.56 -13.83
CA ASN A 34 -15.77 1.45 -13.13
C ASN A 34 -15.65 2.38 -11.90
N SER A 35 -16.70 2.49 -11.09
CA SER A 35 -16.65 3.30 -9.87
C SER A 35 -15.87 2.59 -8.76
N GLY A 36 -15.74 1.26 -8.86
CA GLY A 36 -15.10 0.41 -7.89
C GLY A 36 -16.01 -0.02 -6.73
N ALA A 37 -15.57 -1.05 -6.02
CA ALA A 37 -16.24 -1.65 -4.86
C ALA A 37 -15.24 -2.35 -3.94
N VAL A 38 -15.72 -2.82 -2.78
CA VAL A 38 -14.98 -3.67 -1.85
C VAL A 38 -15.86 -4.84 -1.42
N TYR A 39 -15.33 -6.05 -1.50
CA TYR A 39 -15.92 -7.23 -0.86
C TYR A 39 -15.27 -7.44 0.50
N VAL A 40 -16.08 -7.62 1.52
CA VAL A 40 -15.63 -7.99 2.87
C VAL A 40 -16.06 -9.42 3.13
N TYR A 41 -15.10 -10.27 3.47
CA TYR A 41 -15.32 -11.65 3.88
C TYR A 41 -14.96 -11.79 5.35
N ARG A 42 -15.74 -12.57 6.09
CA ARG A 42 -15.42 -12.96 7.47
C ARG A 42 -15.33 -14.48 7.56
N VAL A 43 -14.40 -14.98 8.36
CA VAL A 43 -14.25 -16.41 8.62
C VAL A 43 -15.02 -16.80 9.88
N ASP A 44 -15.85 -17.82 9.78
CA ASP A 44 -16.45 -18.50 10.93
C ASP A 44 -16.23 -20.00 10.84
N ASN A 45 -15.67 -20.57 11.91
CA ASN A 45 -15.31 -21.99 12.00
C ASN A 45 -14.49 -22.50 10.78
N GLY A 46 -13.59 -21.65 10.27
CA GLY A 46 -12.74 -21.94 9.11
C GLY A 46 -13.40 -21.78 7.74
N ASN A 47 -14.66 -21.33 7.68
CA ASN A 47 -15.36 -21.06 6.43
C ASN A 47 -15.44 -19.55 6.19
N TRP A 48 -14.93 -19.12 5.04
CA TRP A 48 -15.07 -17.73 4.59
C TRP A 48 -16.42 -17.52 3.95
N THR A 49 -17.13 -16.49 4.39
CA THR A 49 -18.38 -16.03 3.77
C THR A 49 -18.27 -14.54 3.46
N GLU A 50 -18.83 -14.12 2.33
CA GLU A 50 -19.03 -12.70 2.04
C GLU A 50 -19.96 -12.12 3.10
N GLU A 51 -19.43 -11.18 3.88
CA GLU A 51 -20.14 -10.44 4.92
C GLU A 51 -20.78 -9.17 4.35
N ALA A 52 -20.09 -8.49 3.43
CA ALA A 52 -20.61 -7.28 2.81
C ALA A 52 -20.02 -7.02 1.42
N PHE A 53 -20.82 -6.40 0.56
CA PHE A 53 -20.40 -5.73 -0.67
C PHE A 53 -20.56 -4.22 -0.49
N ILE A 54 -19.46 -3.47 -0.55
CA ILE A 54 -19.42 -2.05 -0.19
C ILE A 54 -19.05 -1.21 -1.41
N LYS A 55 -19.89 -0.22 -1.70
CA LYS A 55 -19.70 0.83 -2.69
C LYS A 55 -19.60 2.18 -1.99
N ALA A 56 -18.94 3.14 -2.62
CA ALA A 56 -19.06 4.54 -2.20
C ALA A 56 -20.55 4.94 -2.06
N SER A 57 -20.86 5.85 -1.12
CA SER A 57 -22.23 6.36 -0.96
C SER A 57 -22.67 7.27 -2.12
N ASP A 58 -21.71 7.79 -2.89
CA ASP A 58 -21.87 8.66 -4.05
C ASP A 58 -20.96 8.20 -5.22
N PRO A 59 -21.11 6.96 -5.73
CA PRO A 59 -20.17 6.41 -6.70
C PRO A 59 -20.26 7.18 -8.02
N ALA A 60 -19.11 7.59 -8.56
CA ALA A 60 -19.03 8.18 -9.89
C ALA A 60 -18.16 7.35 -10.84
N LYS A 61 -18.42 7.54 -12.13
CA LYS A 61 -17.74 6.79 -13.19
C LYS A 61 -16.23 7.05 -13.18
N GLY A 62 -15.44 5.99 -13.05
CA GLY A 62 -13.97 6.06 -13.07
C GLY A 62 -13.33 6.55 -11.77
N ASP A 63 -14.05 6.52 -10.65
CA ASP A 63 -13.52 6.87 -9.33
C ASP A 63 -12.54 5.82 -8.79
N TYR A 64 -12.66 4.56 -9.22
CA TYR A 64 -11.80 3.44 -8.84
C TYR A 64 -11.70 3.18 -7.32
N PHE A 65 -12.83 3.20 -6.62
CA PHE A 65 -12.94 2.84 -5.20
C PHE A 65 -12.39 1.42 -4.95
N GLY A 66 -11.34 1.29 -4.13
CA GLY A 66 -10.79 -0.04 -3.84
C GLY A 66 -9.41 -0.12 -3.19
N ASN A 67 -8.73 0.98 -2.86
CA ASN A 67 -7.49 0.88 -2.07
C ASN A 67 -7.85 0.65 -0.60
N VAL A 68 -7.71 -0.57 -0.09
CA VAL A 68 -8.25 -0.96 1.22
C VAL A 68 -7.21 -1.09 2.32
N SER A 69 -7.59 -0.74 3.55
CA SER A 69 -6.88 -1.12 4.77
C SER A 69 -7.87 -1.40 5.89
N LEU A 70 -7.63 -2.47 6.65
CA LEU A 70 -8.43 -2.86 7.82
C LEU A 70 -7.70 -2.53 9.13
N SER A 71 -8.46 -2.30 10.20
CA SER A 71 -7.96 -2.37 11.59
C SER A 71 -7.68 -3.81 12.02
N SER A 72 -7.04 -3.99 13.18
CA SER A 72 -6.65 -5.32 13.67
C SER A 72 -7.83 -6.25 13.98
N ASP A 73 -8.90 -5.69 14.55
CA ASP A 73 -10.16 -6.39 14.80
C ASP A 73 -11.01 -6.62 13.54
N GLY A 74 -10.60 -6.04 12.40
CA GLY A 74 -11.33 -6.15 11.14
C GLY A 74 -12.64 -5.37 11.10
N ASP A 75 -12.93 -4.54 12.10
CA ASP A 75 -14.21 -3.83 12.22
C ASP A 75 -14.13 -2.39 11.70
N THR A 76 -12.96 -1.86 11.36
CA THR A 76 -12.79 -0.58 10.67
C THR A 76 -12.10 -0.79 9.33
N LEU A 77 -12.67 -0.20 8.28
CA LEU A 77 -12.17 -0.27 6.90
C LEU A 77 -11.97 1.14 6.36
N ALA A 78 -10.76 1.50 5.92
CA ALA A 78 -10.57 2.61 4.99
C ALA A 78 -10.58 2.11 3.56
N VAL A 79 -11.19 2.90 2.67
CA VAL A 79 -11.14 2.70 1.23
C VAL A 79 -10.74 4.00 0.55
N GLY A 80 -9.56 4.01 -0.05
CA GLY A 80 -9.06 5.10 -0.89
C GLY A 80 -9.66 5.08 -2.28
N VAL A 81 -9.91 6.28 -2.81
CA VAL A 81 -10.57 6.56 -4.09
C VAL A 81 -9.81 7.68 -4.79
N SER A 82 -8.64 7.36 -5.33
CA SER A 82 -7.69 8.38 -5.81
C SER A 82 -8.19 9.20 -7.00
N ASN A 83 -9.18 8.71 -7.74
CA ASN A 83 -9.64 9.33 -8.98
C ASN A 83 -10.92 10.16 -8.82
N ARG A 84 -11.50 10.18 -7.61
CA ARG A 84 -12.68 10.99 -7.28
C ARG A 84 -12.45 12.46 -7.59
N GLU A 85 -13.47 13.11 -8.16
CA GLU A 85 -13.45 14.53 -8.53
C GLU A 85 -12.25 14.90 -9.43
N HIS A 86 -12.05 14.15 -10.53
CA HIS A 86 -10.93 14.34 -11.46
C HIS A 86 -9.55 14.11 -10.82
N GLY A 87 -9.48 13.26 -9.80
CA GLY A 87 -8.22 12.93 -9.13
C GLY A 87 -7.89 13.83 -7.96
N ALA A 88 -8.84 14.58 -7.40
CA ALA A 88 -8.64 15.19 -6.09
C ALA A 88 -8.53 14.12 -5.00
N GLY A 89 -9.34 13.08 -5.14
CA GLY A 89 -9.27 11.88 -4.32
C GLY A 89 -9.94 12.02 -2.95
N ALA A 90 -10.21 10.88 -2.32
CA ALA A 90 -10.83 10.80 -0.99
C ALA A 90 -10.53 9.46 -0.32
N VAL A 91 -10.85 9.37 0.98
CA VAL A 91 -10.92 8.09 1.71
C VAL A 91 -12.27 7.97 2.40
N TYR A 92 -12.96 6.86 2.17
CA TYR A 92 -14.18 6.49 2.89
C TYR A 92 -13.79 5.59 4.05
N VAL A 93 -14.37 5.85 5.22
CA VAL A 93 -14.18 5.01 6.41
C VAL A 93 -15.50 4.34 6.75
N TYR A 94 -15.49 3.02 6.81
CA TYR A 94 -16.61 2.19 7.23
C TYR A 94 -16.28 1.51 8.56
N HIS A 95 -17.30 1.28 9.38
CA HIS A 95 -17.17 0.59 10.65
C HIS A 95 -18.29 -0.43 10.84
N PHE A 96 -17.91 -1.65 11.20
CA PHE A 96 -18.80 -2.74 11.58
C PHE A 96 -19.21 -2.60 13.05
N ASN A 97 -20.51 -2.60 13.34
CA ASN A 97 -21.01 -2.44 14.71
C ASN A 97 -21.31 -3.77 15.44
N GLY A 98 -20.89 -4.90 14.86
CA GLY A 98 -21.23 -6.24 15.31
C GLY A 98 -22.39 -6.90 14.53
N THR A 99 -23.17 -6.13 13.77
CA THR A 99 -24.23 -6.65 12.90
C THR A 99 -24.13 -6.13 11.48
N ASP A 100 -23.83 -4.84 11.31
CA ASP A 100 -23.86 -4.16 10.02
C ASP A 100 -22.65 -3.24 9.87
N TRP A 101 -22.17 -3.12 8.63
CA TRP A 101 -21.25 -2.07 8.24
C TRP A 101 -22.01 -0.74 8.09
N ALA A 102 -21.33 0.37 8.40
CA ALA A 102 -21.85 1.72 8.14
C ALA A 102 -20.71 2.67 7.78
N GLU A 103 -20.96 3.57 6.82
CA GLU A 103 -20.04 4.68 6.56
C GLU A 103 -19.99 5.61 7.77
N LYS A 104 -18.78 5.83 8.29
CA LYS A 104 -18.51 6.70 9.45
C LYS A 104 -17.96 8.05 9.05
N ALA A 105 -17.16 8.11 7.99
CA ALA A 105 -16.55 9.33 7.53
C ALA A 105 -16.23 9.27 6.04
N LEU A 106 -16.32 10.43 5.40
CA LEU A 106 -15.66 10.75 4.14
C LEU A 106 -14.55 11.75 4.45
N ILE A 107 -13.31 11.37 4.18
CA ILE A 107 -12.11 12.16 4.46
C ILE A 107 -11.57 12.70 3.15
N GLU A 108 -11.40 14.02 3.10
CA GLU A 108 -10.83 14.76 1.99
C GLU A 108 -9.72 15.68 2.52
N ALA A 109 -8.66 15.86 1.75
CA ALA A 109 -7.64 16.84 2.11
C ALA A 109 -8.26 18.26 2.07
N LEU A 110 -7.97 19.08 3.09
CA LEU A 110 -8.48 20.47 3.15
C LEU A 110 -8.01 21.32 1.96
N ASN A 111 -6.90 20.92 1.35
CA ASN A 111 -6.27 21.58 0.22
C ASN A 111 -6.39 20.81 -1.09
N LYS A 112 -7.39 19.91 -1.18
CA LYS A 112 -7.59 19.05 -2.35
C LYS A 112 -7.67 19.86 -3.64
N GLU A 113 -6.96 19.38 -4.66
CA GLU A 113 -7.04 19.86 -6.03
C GLU A 113 -7.13 18.70 -7.01
N THR A 114 -7.70 18.97 -8.18
CA THR A 114 -7.70 18.02 -9.30
C THR A 114 -6.29 17.50 -9.56
N GLY A 115 -6.13 16.18 -9.44
CA GLY A 115 -4.88 15.48 -9.73
C GLY A 115 -3.93 15.29 -8.55
N ASP A 116 -4.32 15.56 -7.30
CA ASP A 116 -3.52 15.25 -6.10
C ASP A 116 -3.46 13.74 -5.76
N HIS A 117 -4.46 12.99 -6.23
CA HIS A 117 -4.65 11.55 -6.04
C HIS A 117 -4.62 11.12 -4.56
N PHE A 118 -5.25 11.91 -3.68
CA PHE A 118 -5.42 11.53 -2.27
C PHE A 118 -6.18 10.20 -2.15
N GLY A 119 -5.65 9.26 -1.36
CA GLY A 119 -6.19 7.90 -1.27
C GLY A 119 -5.58 6.91 -2.26
N THR A 120 -4.47 7.27 -2.93
CA THR A 120 -3.68 6.35 -3.78
C THR A 120 -3.12 5.17 -2.99
N SER A 121 -2.82 5.41 -1.70
CA SER A 121 -2.43 4.39 -0.74
C SER A 121 -3.04 4.75 0.62
N VAL A 122 -3.45 3.73 1.37
CA VAL A 122 -4.01 3.89 2.71
C VAL A 122 -3.44 2.83 3.65
N SER A 123 -3.22 3.19 4.91
CA SER A 123 -2.82 2.24 5.95
C SER A 123 -3.44 2.67 7.27
N TRP A 124 -4.18 1.76 7.90
CA TRP A 124 -4.62 1.88 9.29
C TRP A 124 -3.59 1.25 10.22
N SER A 125 -3.32 1.90 11.34
CA SER A 125 -2.68 1.23 12.47
C SER A 125 -3.63 0.18 13.02
N GLU A 126 -3.08 -0.94 13.45
CA GLU A 126 -3.85 -2.06 14.00
C GLU A 126 -4.73 -1.65 15.18
N ASN A 127 -4.28 -0.70 16.02
CA ASN A 127 -5.07 -0.16 17.12
C ASN A 127 -6.30 0.67 16.69
N GLY A 128 -6.51 0.87 15.39
CA GLY A 128 -7.66 1.58 14.81
C GLY A 128 -7.65 3.09 15.04
N LYS A 129 -6.54 3.68 15.49
CA LYS A 129 -6.48 5.11 15.87
C LYS A 129 -5.72 5.99 14.90
N THR A 130 -4.91 5.44 14.00
CA THR A 130 -4.10 6.23 13.07
C THR A 130 -4.33 5.75 11.65
N LEU A 131 -4.67 6.67 10.75
CA LEU A 131 -4.79 6.43 9.31
C LEU A 131 -3.74 7.26 8.58
N ALA A 132 -2.89 6.61 7.80
CA ALA A 132 -2.00 7.25 6.85
C ALA A 132 -2.61 7.18 5.44
N VAL A 133 -2.53 8.29 4.70
CA VAL A 133 -3.08 8.41 3.34
C VAL A 133 -2.07 9.07 2.43
N GLY A 134 -1.72 8.41 1.32
CA GLY A 134 -0.87 8.97 0.28
C GLY A 134 -1.63 9.87 -0.70
N ALA A 135 -0.97 10.95 -1.13
CA ALA A 135 -1.38 11.84 -2.23
C ALA A 135 -0.13 12.10 -3.10
N ASN A 136 0.19 11.14 -3.95
CA ASN A 136 1.52 11.02 -4.58
C ASN A 136 1.76 11.95 -5.78
N THR A 137 0.87 12.91 -5.98
CA THR A 137 0.97 13.97 -6.99
C THR A 137 0.48 15.31 -6.46
N GLU A 138 0.36 15.45 -5.14
CA GLU A 138 -0.08 16.68 -4.48
C GLU A 138 0.85 17.87 -4.78
N GLY A 139 0.27 19.05 -5.00
CA GLY A 139 0.96 20.23 -5.55
C GLY A 139 1.28 21.40 -4.59
N SER A 140 1.38 21.20 -3.28
CA SER A 140 1.73 22.32 -2.37
C SER A 140 3.23 22.48 -2.12
N ASP A 141 3.69 23.62 -1.60
CA ASP A 141 5.12 23.81 -1.28
C ASP A 141 5.53 23.32 0.12
N GLY A 142 4.58 22.80 0.90
CA GLY A 142 4.79 22.29 2.25
C GLY A 142 4.98 23.35 3.33
N THR A 143 5.02 24.64 2.99
CA THR A 143 5.06 25.74 3.97
C THR A 143 3.67 26.28 4.31
N ASP A 144 2.71 26.06 3.42
CA ASP A 144 1.31 26.39 3.61
C ASP A 144 0.43 25.30 2.99
N LYS A 145 -0.40 24.68 3.84
CA LYS A 145 -1.40 23.69 3.39
C LYS A 145 -2.37 24.31 2.40
N GLY A 146 -2.63 25.62 2.45
CA GLY A 146 -3.50 26.31 1.50
C GLY A 146 -2.83 26.72 0.18
N ASN A 147 -1.54 26.44 -0.01
CA ASN A 147 -0.77 26.92 -1.15
C ASN A 147 -0.39 25.81 -2.12
N ASN A 148 -1.14 25.65 -3.21
CA ASN A 148 -0.88 24.67 -4.28
C ASN A 148 0.00 25.25 -5.42
N SER A 149 0.95 26.13 -5.10
CA SER A 149 1.75 26.85 -6.12
C SER A 149 2.95 26.07 -6.68
N ILE A 150 3.22 24.82 -6.23
CA ILE A 150 4.32 24.00 -6.75
C ILE A 150 3.77 22.71 -7.34
N SER A 151 3.89 22.51 -8.65
CA SER A 151 3.48 21.23 -9.24
C SER A 151 4.23 20.05 -8.61
N LEU A 152 3.49 19.06 -8.08
CA LEU A 152 3.95 17.69 -7.80
C LEU A 152 5.04 17.58 -6.72
N ALA A 153 4.76 18.13 -5.53
CA ALA A 153 5.61 18.03 -4.36
C ALA A 153 5.31 16.81 -3.48
N ASP A 154 4.17 16.15 -3.72
CA ASP A 154 3.67 14.91 -3.17
C ASP A 154 3.55 14.89 -1.63
N ALA A 155 2.61 14.13 -1.08
CA ALA A 155 2.36 14.19 0.36
C ALA A 155 1.84 12.88 0.95
N VAL A 156 2.00 12.78 2.27
CA VAL A 156 1.25 11.86 3.13
C VAL A 156 0.54 12.65 4.20
N TYR A 157 -0.75 12.35 4.38
CA TYR A 157 -1.59 12.87 5.44
C TYR A 157 -1.75 11.79 6.50
N VAL A 158 -1.67 12.17 7.77
CA VAL A 158 -1.86 11.25 8.89
C VAL A 158 -2.95 11.78 9.80
N TYR A 159 -4.01 11.00 9.95
CA TYR A 159 -5.17 11.30 10.78
C TYR A 159 -5.10 10.46 12.04
N ARG A 160 -5.08 11.10 13.21
CA ARG A 160 -5.08 10.42 14.50
C ARG A 160 -6.43 10.63 15.18
N PHE A 161 -7.23 9.57 15.21
CA PHE A 161 -8.60 9.55 15.70
C PHE A 161 -8.65 9.42 17.23
N THR A 162 -9.61 10.12 17.81
CA THR A 162 -10.09 9.91 19.18
C THR A 162 -11.17 8.85 19.18
N ASP A 163 -11.50 8.32 20.35
CA ASP A 163 -12.61 7.37 20.51
C ASP A 163 -13.98 8.00 20.16
N SER A 164 -14.05 9.33 20.04
CA SER A 164 -15.24 10.06 19.58
C SER A 164 -15.25 10.31 18.06
N TRP A 165 -14.35 9.67 17.30
CA TRP A 165 -14.22 9.82 15.84
C TRP A 165 -13.89 11.25 15.36
N THR A 166 -13.29 12.06 16.24
CA THR A 166 -12.63 13.31 15.84
C THR A 166 -11.15 13.03 15.59
N TYR A 167 -10.46 13.83 14.79
CA TYR A 167 -9.04 13.58 14.50
C TYR A 167 -8.18 14.84 14.53
N ASP A 168 -6.91 14.65 14.87
CA ASP A 168 -5.83 15.58 14.57
C ASP A 168 -5.18 15.19 13.24
N GLU A 169 -4.94 16.17 12.37
CA GLU A 169 -4.28 15.96 11.08
C GLU A 169 -2.82 16.42 11.12
N ALA A 170 -1.91 15.50 10.80
CA ALA A 170 -0.54 15.80 10.42
C ALA A 170 -0.37 15.70 8.90
N TYR A 171 0.55 16.49 8.38
CA TYR A 171 0.84 16.60 6.96
C TYR A 171 2.35 16.51 6.76
N ILE A 172 2.78 15.54 5.96
CA ILE A 172 4.18 15.15 5.82
C ILE A 172 4.57 15.24 4.35
N LYS A 173 5.66 15.96 4.07
CA LYS A 173 6.32 15.99 2.76
C LYS A 173 7.78 15.55 2.89
N ALA A 174 8.34 15.10 1.77
CA ALA A 174 9.78 14.92 1.66
C ALA A 174 10.51 16.26 1.86
N SER A 175 11.67 16.24 2.52
CA SER A 175 12.40 17.49 2.86
C SER A 175 13.01 18.23 1.67
N SER A 176 12.95 17.65 0.48
CA SER A 176 13.32 18.28 -0.77
C SER A 176 12.28 17.85 -1.81
N PRO A 177 11.12 18.52 -1.90
CA PRO A 177 10.13 18.20 -2.92
C PRO A 177 10.76 18.48 -4.29
N ALA A 178 11.30 17.44 -4.92
CA ALA A 178 11.65 17.47 -6.33
C ALA A 178 10.36 17.36 -7.14
N THR A 179 10.39 17.75 -8.41
CA THR A 179 9.16 17.91 -9.19
C THR A 179 8.38 16.63 -9.46
N ILE A 180 8.82 15.42 -9.10
CA ILE A 180 8.05 14.14 -9.20
C ILE A 180 8.76 13.02 -8.38
N ASP A 181 8.76 13.05 -7.04
CA ASP A 181 9.33 11.94 -6.24
C ASP A 181 8.32 10.80 -6.01
N LYS A 182 7.04 11.05 -6.29
CA LYS A 182 5.89 10.20 -5.97
C LYS A 182 5.88 9.76 -4.50
N PHE A 183 6.24 10.67 -3.59
CA PHE A 183 6.19 10.40 -2.14
C PHE A 183 4.75 10.14 -1.70
N GLY A 184 4.52 9.07 -0.94
CA GLY A 184 3.17 8.61 -0.60
C GLY A 184 2.59 7.62 -1.61
N HIS A 185 3.40 7.12 -2.57
CA HIS A 185 2.95 6.06 -3.48
C HIS A 185 2.53 4.80 -2.72
N SER A 186 3.28 4.43 -1.69
CA SER A 186 2.96 3.36 -0.76
C SER A 186 3.16 3.85 0.67
N VAL A 187 2.31 3.40 1.59
CA VAL A 187 2.39 3.74 3.01
C VAL A 187 2.14 2.50 3.86
N SER A 188 2.80 2.39 5.01
CA SER A 188 2.54 1.37 6.02
C SER A 188 2.75 1.96 7.41
N LEU A 189 1.80 1.75 8.32
CA LEU A 189 1.92 2.06 9.75
C LEU A 189 2.29 0.83 10.57
N SER A 190 2.96 1.03 11.70
CA SER A 190 3.07 0.04 12.78
C SER A 190 1.73 -0.13 13.51
N SER A 191 1.63 -1.16 14.36
CA SER A 191 0.40 -1.50 15.08
C SER A 191 -0.08 -0.39 16.02
N ASP A 192 0.86 0.28 16.69
CA ASP A 192 0.60 1.44 17.55
C ASP A 192 0.38 2.75 16.77
N GLY A 193 0.68 2.75 15.47
CA GLY A 193 0.61 3.92 14.59
C GLY A 193 1.68 4.97 14.84
N ALA A 194 2.77 4.62 15.54
CA ALA A 194 3.88 5.53 15.83
C ALA A 194 5.00 5.51 14.78
N THR A 195 5.14 4.43 14.00
CA THR A 195 6.11 4.32 12.90
C THR A 195 5.38 4.30 11.57
N LEU A 196 5.85 5.10 10.61
CA LEU A 196 5.29 5.23 9.27
C LEU A 196 6.41 5.05 8.24
N ALA A 197 6.25 4.08 7.34
CA ALA A 197 7.08 3.94 6.15
C ALA A 197 6.36 4.52 4.93
N VAL A 198 7.07 5.29 4.11
CA VAL A 198 6.54 5.96 2.92
C VAL A 198 7.44 5.72 1.71
N GLY A 199 6.88 5.15 0.65
CA GLY A 199 7.56 4.99 -0.64
C GLY A 199 7.56 6.26 -1.49
N ALA A 200 8.70 6.54 -2.13
CA ALA A 200 8.92 7.64 -3.07
C ALA A 200 9.60 7.11 -4.33
N ILE A 201 8.80 6.48 -5.20
CA ILE A 201 9.30 5.70 -6.33
C ILE A 201 9.89 6.54 -7.47
N GLY A 202 9.60 7.84 -7.53
CA GLY A 202 10.13 8.77 -8.54
C GLY A 202 11.55 9.25 -8.25
N LYS A 203 12.04 9.01 -7.03
CA LYS A 203 13.33 9.50 -6.54
C LYS A 203 14.50 9.03 -7.41
N ASP A 204 15.39 9.97 -7.74
CA ASP A 204 16.65 9.73 -8.47
C ASP A 204 16.48 8.91 -9.77
N THR A 205 15.66 9.40 -10.70
CA THR A 205 15.35 8.71 -11.98
C THR A 205 14.74 7.33 -11.74
N TYR A 206 13.70 7.28 -10.90
CA TYR A 206 13.00 6.05 -10.55
C TYR A 206 13.89 4.96 -9.94
N THR A 207 15.05 5.33 -9.37
CA THR A 207 15.77 4.44 -8.45
C THR A 207 14.89 4.12 -7.26
N GLY A 208 14.15 5.13 -6.78
CA GLY A 208 13.22 5.02 -5.67
C GLY A 208 13.88 5.19 -4.31
N ALA A 209 13.04 5.40 -3.29
CA ALA A 209 13.43 5.55 -1.90
C ALA A 209 12.27 5.19 -0.96
N VAL A 210 12.60 4.93 0.29
CA VAL A 210 11.65 4.86 1.41
C VAL A 210 12.07 5.85 2.49
N TYR A 211 11.10 6.53 3.05
CA TYR A 211 11.28 7.40 4.20
C TYR A 211 10.58 6.77 5.39
N VAL A 212 11.28 6.64 6.51
CA VAL A 212 10.70 6.19 7.78
C VAL A 212 10.54 7.39 8.70
N TYR A 213 9.34 7.57 9.24
CA TYR A 213 9.00 8.60 10.19
C TYR A 213 8.56 7.97 11.51
N HIS A 214 8.89 8.62 12.61
CA HIS A 214 8.47 8.23 13.94
C HIS A 214 7.72 9.39 14.63
N PHE A 215 6.65 9.04 15.33
CA PHE A 215 5.81 9.95 16.08
C PHE A 215 6.20 9.98 17.56
N ASP A 216 6.65 11.13 18.06
CA ASP A 216 7.16 11.26 19.44
C ASP A 216 6.07 11.55 20.51
N GLY A 217 4.79 11.47 20.13
CA GLY A 217 3.66 11.89 20.97
C GLY A 217 3.15 13.29 20.63
N SER A 218 3.95 14.10 19.92
CA SER A 218 3.60 15.47 19.52
C SER A 218 3.80 15.75 18.02
N SER A 219 4.86 15.21 17.44
CA SER A 219 5.26 15.50 16.06
C SER A 219 5.81 14.27 15.35
N TRP A 220 5.62 14.23 14.03
CA TRP A 220 6.28 13.27 13.16
C TRP A 220 7.65 13.80 12.78
N THR A 221 8.69 12.99 13.01
CA THR A 221 10.06 13.31 12.60
C THR A 221 10.58 12.21 11.70
N ARG A 222 11.35 12.57 10.67
CA ARG A 222 11.96 11.57 9.80
C ARG A 222 13.09 10.88 10.55
N GLU A 223 12.90 9.61 10.84
CA GLU A 223 13.88 8.75 11.46
C GLU A 223 14.98 8.37 10.46
N GLN A 224 14.61 7.93 9.25
CA GLN A 224 15.59 7.56 8.24
C GLN A 224 15.10 7.79 6.80
N TYR A 225 16.06 8.02 5.90
CA TYR A 225 15.89 7.96 4.45
C TYR A 225 16.69 6.77 3.94
N ILE A 226 16.02 5.87 3.21
CA ILE A 226 16.55 4.58 2.78
C ILE A 226 16.48 4.49 1.26
N GLN A 227 17.57 4.04 0.65
CA GLN A 227 17.63 3.61 -0.74
C GLN A 227 18.21 2.20 -0.79
N ALA A 228 17.90 1.46 -1.85
CA ALA A 228 18.54 0.17 -2.11
C ALA A 228 20.07 0.28 -2.09
N SER A 229 20.74 -0.77 -1.62
CA SER A 229 22.20 -0.94 -1.66
C SER A 229 22.76 -0.95 -3.08
N ASN A 230 22.01 -1.56 -4.01
CA ASN A 230 22.26 -1.67 -5.45
C ASN A 230 21.36 -0.73 -6.25
N LYS A 231 21.60 0.58 -6.09
CA LYS A 231 20.84 1.62 -6.80
C LYS A 231 20.97 1.44 -8.32
N GLY A 232 19.83 1.35 -9.01
CA GLY A 232 19.74 1.40 -10.45
C GLY A 232 18.53 2.20 -10.88
N ALA A 233 18.64 2.89 -12.02
CA ALA A 233 17.53 3.65 -12.58
C ALA A 233 16.35 2.72 -12.90
N ASP A 234 15.13 3.23 -12.72
CA ASP A 234 13.90 2.46 -12.96
C ASP A 234 13.77 1.16 -12.14
N HIS A 235 14.45 1.01 -10.99
CA HIS A 235 14.24 -0.15 -10.10
C HIS A 235 12.95 -0.03 -9.28
N TYR A 236 12.42 1.20 -9.11
CA TYR A 236 11.22 1.51 -8.33
C TYR A 236 11.28 1.00 -6.88
N PHE A 237 12.43 1.15 -6.20
CA PHE A 237 12.52 0.83 -4.78
C PHE A 237 11.52 1.66 -3.97
N GLY A 238 10.75 1.01 -3.08
CA GLY A 238 9.65 1.65 -2.37
C GLY A 238 8.30 1.54 -3.08
N TYR A 239 8.20 0.72 -4.14
CA TYR A 239 6.93 0.48 -4.83
C TYR A 239 5.87 -0.09 -3.88
N SER A 240 6.24 -1.08 -3.09
CA SER A 240 5.45 -1.58 -1.96
C SER A 240 6.29 -1.53 -0.68
N VAL A 241 5.67 -1.18 0.44
CA VAL A 241 6.28 -1.19 1.77
C VAL A 241 5.37 -1.91 2.76
N SER A 242 5.94 -2.59 3.74
CA SER A 242 5.19 -3.24 4.82
C SER A 242 6.02 -3.25 6.10
N LEU A 243 5.44 -2.75 7.19
CA LEU A 243 6.02 -2.77 8.53
C LEU A 243 5.45 -3.93 9.36
N SER A 244 6.27 -4.48 10.27
CA SER A 244 5.81 -5.36 11.34
C SER A 244 4.98 -4.60 12.38
N SER A 245 4.23 -5.32 13.22
CA SER A 245 3.36 -4.71 14.24
C SER A 245 4.16 -3.85 15.22
N ASP A 246 5.36 -4.29 15.61
CA ASP A 246 6.27 -3.54 16.49
C ASP A 246 7.01 -2.38 15.79
N GLY A 247 6.84 -2.25 14.47
CA GLY A 247 7.47 -1.20 13.66
C GLY A 247 8.98 -1.35 13.50
N ASN A 248 9.58 -2.49 13.83
CA ASN A 248 11.04 -2.69 13.77
C ASN A 248 11.52 -3.47 12.53
N THR A 249 10.62 -4.11 11.79
CA THR A 249 10.95 -4.79 10.53
C THR A 249 10.22 -4.12 9.38
N LEU A 250 10.93 -3.82 8.31
CA LEU A 250 10.41 -3.16 7.11
C LEU A 250 10.79 -3.98 5.88
N ALA A 251 9.78 -4.44 5.16
CA ALA A 251 9.93 -5.00 3.82
C ALA A 251 9.72 -3.93 2.75
N VAL A 252 10.57 -3.90 1.73
CA VAL A 252 10.50 -2.95 0.62
C VAL A 252 10.61 -3.67 -0.72
N GLY A 253 9.69 -3.40 -1.63
CA GLY A 253 9.67 -3.94 -2.99
C GLY A 253 10.36 -3.03 -4.02
N ALA A 254 11.06 -3.65 -4.98
CA ALA A 254 11.66 -3.01 -6.15
C ALA A 254 11.45 -3.91 -7.38
N TYR A 255 10.23 -3.91 -7.93
CA TYR A 255 9.79 -4.90 -8.90
C TYR A 255 10.52 -4.87 -10.26
N LYS A 256 11.32 -3.82 -10.52
CA LYS A 256 12.10 -3.70 -11.75
C LYS A 256 13.61 -3.84 -11.56
N GLU A 257 14.04 -4.22 -10.37
CA GLU A 257 15.44 -4.57 -10.10
C GLU A 257 15.92 -5.68 -11.05
N LYS A 258 17.18 -5.59 -11.50
CA LYS A 258 17.66 -6.29 -12.70
C LYS A 258 18.61 -7.45 -12.45
N SER A 259 18.93 -7.75 -11.20
CA SER A 259 19.81 -8.86 -10.90
C SER A 259 19.17 -10.21 -11.24
N ASN A 260 19.97 -11.12 -11.79
CA ASN A 260 19.61 -12.52 -12.03
C ASN A 260 19.81 -13.43 -10.80
N ALA A 261 20.17 -12.87 -9.64
CA ALA A 261 20.33 -13.63 -8.41
C ALA A 261 19.05 -14.40 -8.05
N GLN A 262 19.23 -15.49 -7.31
CA GLN A 262 18.15 -16.34 -6.80
C GLN A 262 18.23 -16.48 -5.29
N GLY A 263 17.08 -16.57 -4.63
CA GLY A 263 17.00 -16.77 -3.19
C GLY A 263 17.48 -15.57 -2.37
N ILE A 264 18.05 -15.85 -1.20
CA ILE A 264 18.40 -14.84 -0.19
C ILE A 264 19.88 -14.48 -0.30
N ASN A 265 20.18 -13.18 -0.31
CA ASN A 265 21.52 -12.59 -0.28
C ASN A 265 22.43 -13.06 -1.42
N GLY A 266 21.84 -13.17 -2.62
CA GLY A 266 22.60 -13.36 -3.86
C GLY A 266 23.34 -12.08 -4.31
N GLU A 267 23.94 -12.12 -5.50
CA GLU A 267 24.72 -10.99 -6.03
C GLU A 267 23.81 -9.82 -6.47
N GLU A 268 23.86 -8.71 -5.74
CA GLU A 268 22.95 -7.56 -5.95
C GLU A 268 23.34 -6.63 -7.12
N ILE A 269 24.60 -6.64 -7.55
CA ILE A 269 25.17 -5.57 -8.42
C ILE A 269 25.09 -5.95 -9.92
N ASN A 270 24.61 -7.13 -10.27
CA ASN A 270 24.44 -7.49 -11.68
C ASN A 270 23.12 -6.92 -12.24
N ASP A 271 23.13 -6.54 -13.52
CA ASP A 271 22.00 -5.94 -14.23
C ASP A 271 21.64 -6.78 -15.47
N GLU A 272 21.54 -8.10 -15.30
CA GLU A 272 21.47 -9.06 -16.42
C GLU A 272 20.05 -9.49 -16.80
N LEU A 273 19.04 -9.18 -15.98
CA LEU A 273 17.69 -9.73 -16.10
C LEU A 273 16.62 -8.65 -15.85
N ASP A 274 16.22 -7.97 -16.92
CA ASP A 274 15.26 -6.86 -16.86
C ASP A 274 13.96 -7.26 -16.16
N SER A 275 13.57 -6.44 -15.18
CA SER A 275 12.32 -6.58 -14.41
C SER A 275 12.12 -7.92 -13.71
N ALA A 276 13.22 -8.58 -13.34
CA ALA A 276 13.20 -9.74 -12.46
C ALA A 276 12.65 -9.39 -11.07
N GLY A 277 13.00 -8.20 -10.58
CA GLY A 277 12.47 -7.64 -9.35
C GLY A 277 13.12 -8.20 -8.08
N ALA A 278 13.04 -7.44 -6.99
CA ALA A 278 13.61 -7.80 -5.69
C ALA A 278 12.75 -7.30 -4.53
N ALA A 279 12.96 -7.92 -3.36
CA ALA A 279 12.51 -7.38 -2.09
C ALA A 279 13.70 -7.21 -1.13
N TYR A 280 13.61 -6.24 -0.22
CA TYR A 280 14.64 -5.91 0.75
C TYR A 280 14.01 -5.90 2.13
N VAL A 281 14.69 -6.48 3.11
CA VAL A 281 14.26 -6.45 4.51
C VAL A 281 15.23 -5.61 5.30
N TYR A 282 14.70 -4.62 6.02
CA TYR A 282 15.43 -3.78 6.94
C TYR A 282 14.95 -4.04 8.38
N HIS A 283 15.87 -3.94 9.33
CA HIS A 283 15.57 -4.03 10.75
C HIS A 283 16.10 -2.81 11.50
N PHE A 284 15.29 -2.31 12.43
CA PHE A 284 15.64 -1.21 13.33
C PHE A 284 16.30 -1.73 14.61
N ASP A 285 17.54 -1.31 14.87
CA ASP A 285 18.30 -1.76 16.05
C ASP A 285 18.09 -0.90 17.31
N GLY A 286 17.09 0.00 17.29
CA GLY A 286 16.88 1.02 18.32
C GLY A 286 17.60 2.35 18.02
N SER A 287 18.34 2.44 16.91
CA SER A 287 18.98 3.68 16.46
C SER A 287 18.98 3.86 14.94
N ASN A 288 19.15 2.77 14.18
CA ASN A 288 19.22 2.82 12.72
C ASN A 288 18.48 1.65 12.09
N TRP A 289 17.90 1.91 10.93
CA TRP A 289 17.45 0.89 9.99
C TRP A 289 18.63 0.37 9.17
N THR A 290 18.84 -0.94 9.22
CA THR A 290 19.92 -1.63 8.49
C THR A 290 19.34 -2.73 7.63
N GLN A 291 19.85 -2.90 6.41
CA GLN A 291 19.44 -3.99 5.53
C GLN A 291 19.90 -5.32 6.15
N GLN A 292 18.93 -6.19 6.42
CA GLN A 292 19.15 -7.55 6.92
C GLN A 292 19.21 -8.56 5.78
N ALA A 293 18.41 -8.35 4.74
CA ALA A 293 18.34 -9.27 3.62
C ALA A 293 18.00 -8.59 2.29
N TYR A 294 18.54 -9.17 1.23
CA TYR A 294 18.13 -9.00 -0.15
C TYR A 294 17.48 -10.31 -0.63
N ILE A 295 16.27 -10.22 -1.18
CA ILE A 295 15.41 -11.36 -1.45
C ILE A 295 15.05 -11.39 -2.94
N LYS A 296 15.24 -12.56 -3.54
CA LYS A 296 14.87 -12.89 -4.92
C LYS A 296 14.07 -14.18 -4.95
N ALA A 297 13.22 -14.33 -5.97
CA ALA A 297 12.56 -15.60 -6.25
C ALA A 297 13.59 -16.74 -6.34
N SER A 298 13.17 -17.96 -6.00
CA SER A 298 14.04 -19.15 -6.14
C SER A 298 14.27 -19.53 -7.61
N ASN A 299 13.41 -19.05 -8.50
CA ASN A 299 13.33 -19.32 -9.93
C ASN A 299 13.30 -18.01 -10.74
N THR A 300 14.03 -16.99 -10.32
CA THR A 300 14.09 -15.65 -10.94
C THR A 300 14.05 -15.67 -12.47
N GLY A 301 12.99 -15.11 -13.05
CA GLY A 301 12.81 -14.90 -14.48
C GLY A 301 12.78 -13.43 -14.88
N ALA A 302 13.01 -13.14 -16.17
CA ALA A 302 12.89 -11.79 -16.70
C ALA A 302 11.43 -11.39 -16.81
N GLY A 303 11.08 -10.21 -16.31
CA GLY A 303 9.71 -9.71 -16.38
C GLY A 303 8.77 -10.24 -15.30
N ASP A 304 9.23 -11.09 -14.38
CA ASP A 304 8.38 -11.69 -13.32
C ASP A 304 7.82 -10.66 -12.32
N GLU A 305 8.42 -9.47 -12.25
CA GLU A 305 8.04 -8.36 -11.37
C GLU A 305 8.04 -8.76 -9.86
N PHE A 306 8.99 -9.60 -9.42
CA PHE A 306 9.09 -9.99 -8.01
C PHE A 306 9.27 -8.78 -7.09
N GLY A 307 8.52 -8.71 -5.99
CA GLY A 307 8.56 -7.54 -5.10
C GLY A 307 7.63 -6.41 -5.53
N LYS A 308 6.69 -6.65 -6.45
CA LYS A 308 5.61 -5.70 -6.75
C LYS A 308 4.66 -5.50 -5.57
N VAL A 309 4.48 -6.54 -4.76
CA VAL A 309 3.78 -6.46 -3.48
C VAL A 309 4.61 -7.23 -2.46
N VAL A 310 4.78 -6.65 -1.27
CA VAL A 310 5.42 -7.28 -0.12
C VAL A 310 4.51 -7.17 1.09
N SER A 311 4.52 -8.18 1.96
CA SER A 311 3.85 -8.14 3.26
C SER A 311 4.69 -8.86 4.29
N VAL A 312 4.97 -8.20 5.41
CA VAL A 312 5.63 -8.81 6.57
C VAL A 312 4.58 -9.16 7.62
N SER A 313 4.77 -10.29 8.31
CA SER A 313 3.94 -10.67 9.45
C SER A 313 4.09 -9.69 10.61
N GLY A 314 3.10 -9.67 11.50
CA GLY A 314 3.11 -8.79 12.67
C GLY A 314 4.31 -9.00 13.60
N ASP A 315 4.80 -10.24 13.71
CA ASP A 315 6.00 -10.59 14.47
C ASP A 315 7.33 -10.35 13.73
N GLY A 316 7.27 -9.88 12.48
CA GLY A 316 8.44 -9.59 11.65
C GLY A 316 9.16 -10.81 11.06
N ASN A 317 8.70 -12.03 11.34
CA ASN A 317 9.45 -13.26 11.04
C ASN A 317 9.05 -13.96 9.74
N THR A 318 7.98 -13.52 9.07
CA THR A 318 7.51 -14.10 7.81
C THR A 318 7.33 -13.01 6.78
N LEU A 319 7.84 -13.24 5.57
CA LEU A 319 7.70 -12.33 4.45
C LEU A 319 6.97 -13.03 3.30
N ALA A 320 5.88 -12.43 2.83
CA ALA A 320 5.25 -12.78 1.57
C ALA A 320 5.66 -11.79 0.48
N VAL A 321 6.02 -12.30 -0.71
CA VAL A 321 6.38 -11.48 -1.87
C VAL A 321 5.64 -11.96 -3.12
N GLY A 322 4.97 -11.03 -3.80
CA GLY A 322 4.29 -11.30 -5.07
C GLY A 322 5.20 -11.09 -6.28
N ALA A 323 5.04 -11.96 -7.28
CA ALA A 323 5.59 -11.84 -8.62
C ALA A 323 4.47 -12.11 -9.62
N ASN A 324 3.71 -11.08 -9.99
CA ASN A 324 2.45 -11.21 -10.72
C ASN A 324 2.61 -11.60 -12.20
N ARG A 325 3.85 -11.69 -12.69
CA ARG A 325 4.17 -12.07 -14.07
C ARG A 325 5.07 -13.31 -14.15
N GLU A 326 5.14 -14.05 -13.06
CA GLU A 326 5.90 -15.29 -13.02
C GLU A 326 5.31 -16.34 -13.98
N ASP A 327 6.20 -17.05 -14.68
CA ASP A 327 5.90 -17.86 -15.88
C ASP A 327 5.76 -19.39 -15.65
N SER A 328 5.65 -19.85 -14.39
CA SER A 328 5.57 -21.28 -14.09
C SER A 328 4.16 -21.84 -14.23
N SER A 329 4.05 -23.11 -14.63
CA SER A 329 2.76 -23.83 -14.63
C SER A 329 2.38 -24.40 -13.24
N ALA A 330 3.08 -23.98 -12.18
CA ALA A 330 2.88 -24.49 -10.83
C ALA A 330 1.48 -24.14 -10.32
N THR A 331 0.82 -25.10 -9.66
CA THR A 331 -0.47 -24.86 -9.01
C THR A 331 -0.39 -25.24 -7.54
N GLY A 332 -1.03 -24.44 -6.67
CA GLY A 332 -1.09 -24.70 -5.24
C GLY A 332 0.21 -24.33 -4.51
N ILE A 333 0.30 -24.75 -3.25
CA ILE A 333 1.43 -24.47 -2.37
C ILE A 333 2.57 -25.45 -2.67
N ASN A 334 3.80 -24.94 -2.80
CA ASN A 334 5.02 -25.73 -3.09
C ASN A 334 4.97 -26.49 -4.44
N GLY A 335 4.35 -25.89 -5.46
CA GLY A 335 4.41 -26.42 -6.83
C GLY A 335 5.82 -26.33 -7.43
N ASP A 336 6.05 -27.09 -8.51
CA ASP A 336 7.33 -27.05 -9.23
C ASP A 336 7.45 -25.74 -10.05
N GLY A 337 8.17 -24.76 -9.51
CA GLY A 337 8.40 -23.44 -10.09
C GLY A 337 9.41 -23.43 -11.25
N ASN A 338 9.66 -24.56 -11.91
CA ASN A 338 10.51 -24.56 -13.10
C ASN A 338 9.94 -23.63 -14.17
N ILE A 339 10.81 -22.73 -14.66
CA ILE A 339 10.49 -21.75 -15.70
C ILE A 339 10.03 -22.44 -16.98
N GLY A 340 8.84 -22.04 -17.47
CA GLY A 340 8.27 -22.52 -18.72
C GLY A 340 7.02 -23.37 -18.53
N GLY A 341 5.86 -22.78 -18.78
CA GLY A 341 4.62 -23.54 -18.90
C GLY A 341 3.32 -22.73 -18.84
N GLY A 342 3.35 -21.52 -18.30
CA GLY A 342 2.20 -20.60 -18.30
C GLY A 342 2.70 -19.16 -18.31
N GLY A 343 2.51 -18.42 -19.40
CA GLY A 343 2.95 -17.02 -19.44
C GLY A 343 2.16 -16.14 -18.47
N ASP A 344 2.85 -15.29 -17.72
CA ASP A 344 2.34 -14.32 -16.74
C ASP A 344 1.31 -14.91 -15.74
N SER A 345 1.46 -16.17 -15.32
CA SER A 345 0.54 -16.83 -14.37
C SER A 345 0.59 -16.25 -12.95
N GLY A 346 1.74 -15.71 -12.57
CA GLY A 346 1.98 -15.10 -11.29
C GLY A 346 2.21 -16.10 -10.15
N ALA A 347 2.94 -15.65 -9.12
CA ALA A 347 3.28 -16.44 -7.94
C ALA A 347 3.38 -15.59 -6.67
N VAL A 348 3.28 -16.26 -5.52
CA VAL A 348 3.60 -15.71 -4.19
C VAL A 348 4.64 -16.59 -3.53
N TYR A 349 5.69 -15.97 -3.01
CA TYR A 349 6.79 -16.60 -2.30
C TYR A 349 6.71 -16.27 -0.82
N ILE A 350 6.91 -17.27 0.03
CA ILE A 350 6.94 -17.10 1.49
C ILE A 350 8.36 -17.42 1.99
N TYR A 351 8.91 -16.52 2.80
CA TYR A 351 10.21 -16.63 3.45
C TYR A 351 10.05 -16.58 4.97
#